data_AF-A0A939IBI3-F1
#
_entry.id   AF-A0A939IBI3-F1
#
_cell.length_a   1.000
_cell.length_b   1.000
_cell.length_c   1.000
_cell.angle_alpha   90.00
_cell.angle_beta   90.00
_cell.angle_gamma   90.00
#
_symmetry.space_group_name_H-M   'P 1'
#
loop_
_entity.id
_entity.type
_entity.pdbx_description
1 polymer ?
#
loop_
_entity_poly.entity_id
_entity_poly.type
_entity_poly.pdbx_seq_one_letter_code
_entity_poly.pdbx_strand_id
1 'polypeptide(L)'
;MFWGREPTETIKFVDDYCEWYRKLFPEVRSFEAFKYLHVGMISEIKRKTLPEIARVIGLGNEQGLLYFLTEHKREIEKLREARLKLILQVLAGREITLIIDETGDKKKGSTTDYVKRQYIGNLGKIENGIVAVTAYGLFEGMTFPLIFEVSKPKQRLLESDVYQTKPEIAAVMIRKLLEMGFKFKLVLADSLYGESESNFISVLCQLELNFVVVIRSNHGVWLPQGQKVRYNRWRPYNRIFSDGQQEKRYIREIVFGKRHAVQYWQVTTDPETLPQNSTWFIMTLVPGIKYKKY
;
A
#
# COMPACT_ATOMS: atom_id res chain seq x y z
N MET A 1 -8.06 44.55 -2.62
CA MET A 1 -6.83 44.03 -2.02
C MET A 1 -7.23 43.38 -0.70
N PHE A 2 -7.50 42.07 -0.70
CA PHE A 2 -8.02 41.38 0.48
C PHE A 2 -6.89 41.15 1.48
N TRP A 3 -6.77 42.03 2.47
CA TRP A 3 -5.91 41.80 3.63
C TRP A 3 -6.56 40.73 4.53
N GLY A 4 -6.42 39.47 4.12
CA GLY A 4 -6.64 38.35 5.03
C GLY A 4 -5.50 38.33 6.04
N ARG A 5 -5.81 38.05 7.32
CA ARG A 5 -4.79 37.82 8.35
C ARG A 5 -3.82 36.72 7.89
N GLU A 6 -2.54 36.83 8.20
CA GLU A 6 -1.60 35.72 7.97
C GLU A 6 -1.94 34.53 8.90
N PRO A 7 -1.70 33.29 8.46
CA PRO A 7 -1.88 32.12 9.31
C PRO A 7 -0.85 32.14 10.44
N THR A 8 -1.28 31.74 11.63
CA THR A 8 -0.42 31.63 12.80
C THR A 8 0.72 30.62 12.52
N GLU A 9 1.94 31.00 12.87
CA GLU A 9 3.11 30.13 12.74
C GLU A 9 3.05 28.96 13.72
N THR A 10 3.59 27.80 13.32
CA THR A 10 3.69 26.62 14.18
C THR A 10 5.15 26.18 14.32
N ILE A 11 5.51 24.98 13.88
CA ILE A 11 6.87 24.50 13.77
C ILE A 11 7.31 24.70 12.32
N LYS A 12 8.46 25.35 12.10
CA LYS A 12 8.96 25.71 10.76
C LYS A 12 8.87 24.57 9.74
N PHE A 13 9.25 23.35 10.12
CA PHE A 13 9.16 22.19 9.23
C PHE A 13 7.72 21.88 8.76
N VAL A 14 6.74 21.99 9.66
CA VAL A 14 5.32 21.79 9.32
C VAL A 14 4.83 22.94 8.46
N ASP A 15 5.20 24.17 8.79
CA ASP A 15 4.80 25.36 8.05
C ASP A 15 5.32 25.32 6.61
N ASP A 16 6.61 25.02 6.43
CA ASP A 16 7.27 24.86 5.13
C ASP A 16 6.59 23.74 4.30
N TYR A 17 6.24 22.62 4.93
CA TYR A 17 5.54 21.52 4.25
C TYR A 17 4.10 21.89 3.86
N CYS A 18 3.35 22.51 4.78
CA CYS A 18 1.97 22.88 4.55
C CYS A 18 1.84 23.99 3.50
N GLU A 19 2.84 24.85 3.31
CA GLU A 19 2.80 25.94 2.33
C GLU A 19 2.62 25.45 0.89
N TRP A 20 3.10 24.25 0.57
CA TRP A 20 2.83 23.60 -0.71
C TRP A 20 1.33 23.38 -1.01
N TYR A 21 0.50 23.40 0.03
CA TYR A 21 -0.94 23.22 -0.05
C TYR A 21 -1.71 24.54 0.10
N ARG A 22 -1.05 25.69 0.33
CA ARG A 22 -1.70 26.98 0.65
C ARG A 22 -2.81 27.35 -0.34
N LYS A 23 -2.56 27.15 -1.63
CA LYS A 23 -3.51 27.47 -2.72
C LYS A 23 -4.82 26.66 -2.67
N LEU A 24 -4.84 25.55 -1.92
CA LEU A 24 -6.04 24.73 -1.72
C LEU A 24 -6.95 25.27 -0.61
N PHE A 25 -6.50 26.26 0.16
CA PHE A 25 -7.22 26.82 1.30
C PHE A 25 -7.50 28.31 1.10
N PRO A 26 -8.68 28.66 0.58
CA PRO A 26 -9.11 30.06 0.47
C PRO A 26 -9.18 30.74 1.84
N GLU A 27 -9.60 29.99 2.86
CA GLU A 27 -9.74 30.49 4.23
C GLU A 27 -8.50 30.21 5.07
N VAL A 28 -8.01 31.25 5.75
CA VAL A 28 -6.84 31.17 6.64
C VAL A 28 -7.09 30.17 7.78
N ARG A 29 -8.31 30.13 8.33
CA ARG A 29 -8.68 29.22 9.42
C ARG A 29 -8.58 27.74 9.02
N SER A 30 -9.02 27.38 7.83
CA SER A 30 -8.89 26.01 7.32
C SER A 30 -7.44 25.64 7.09
N PHE A 31 -6.62 26.56 6.60
CA PHE A 31 -5.19 26.33 6.45
C PHE A 31 -4.49 26.15 7.80
N GLU A 32 -4.81 26.97 8.79
CA GLU A 32 -4.33 26.80 10.16
C GLU A 32 -4.74 25.45 10.74
N ALA A 33 -6.00 25.03 10.59
CA ALA A 33 -6.46 23.72 11.02
C ALA A 33 -5.68 22.57 10.34
N PHE A 34 -5.37 22.70 9.05
CA PHE A 34 -4.52 21.75 8.33
C PHE A 34 -3.10 21.68 8.94
N LYS A 35 -2.47 22.82 9.21
CA LYS A 35 -1.16 22.90 9.88
C LYS A 35 -1.21 22.26 11.26
N TYR A 36 -2.21 22.61 12.06
CA TYR A 36 -2.39 22.09 13.41
C TYR A 36 -2.59 20.57 13.42
N LEU A 37 -3.35 20.00 12.50
CA LEU A 37 -3.47 18.56 12.38
C LEU A 37 -2.11 17.91 12.08
N HIS A 38 -1.25 18.51 11.24
CA HIS A 38 0.09 17.99 10.99
C HIS A 38 0.96 18.00 12.26
N VAL A 39 1.00 19.13 12.99
CA VAL A 39 1.69 19.22 14.29
C VAL A 39 1.19 18.12 15.25
N GLY A 40 -0.13 17.99 15.36
CA GLY A 40 -0.77 16.97 16.19
C GLY A 40 -0.35 15.56 15.80
N MET A 41 -0.37 15.24 14.52
CA MET A 41 -0.04 13.90 14.01
C MET A 41 1.43 13.54 14.22
N ILE A 42 2.38 14.47 14.03
CA ILE A 42 3.82 14.19 14.18
C ILE A 42 4.34 14.29 15.63
N SER A 43 3.55 14.85 16.55
CA SER A 43 3.95 14.98 17.97
C SER A 43 4.13 13.62 18.68
N GLU A 44 4.59 13.63 19.94
CA GLU A 44 4.70 12.42 20.76
C GLU A 44 3.41 12.07 21.54
N ILE A 45 2.31 12.75 21.25
CA ILE A 45 1.02 12.50 21.90
C ILE A 45 0.59 11.04 21.73
N LYS A 46 0.33 10.35 22.85
CA LYS A 46 -0.06 8.93 22.88
C LYS A 46 -1.37 8.63 22.16
N ARG A 47 -2.38 9.50 22.28
CA ARG A 47 -3.69 9.35 21.61
C ARG A 47 -3.97 10.58 20.76
N LYS A 48 -3.97 10.41 19.45
CA LYS A 48 -4.14 11.47 18.44
C LYS A 48 -5.61 11.90 18.27
N THR A 49 -6.31 12.18 19.36
CA THR A 49 -7.70 12.67 19.31
C THR A 49 -7.72 14.18 19.05
N LEU A 50 -8.77 14.70 18.44
CA LEU A 50 -8.88 16.14 18.16
C LEU A 50 -8.80 17.02 19.43
N PRO A 51 -9.44 16.67 20.57
CA PRO A 51 -9.26 17.43 21.82
C PRO A 51 -7.83 17.44 22.32
N GLU A 52 -7.13 16.31 22.21
CA GLU A 52 -5.74 16.21 22.69
C GLU A 52 -4.77 16.97 21.77
N ILE A 53 -4.99 16.93 20.46
CA ILE A 53 -4.27 17.74 19.48
C ILE A 53 -4.51 19.23 19.75
N ALA A 54 -5.77 19.64 19.94
CA ALA A 54 -6.14 21.02 20.24
C ALA A 54 -5.44 21.52 21.51
N ARG A 55 -5.43 20.71 22.57
CA ARG A 55 -4.77 21.02 23.84
C ARG A 55 -3.26 21.25 23.67
N VAL A 56 -2.57 20.38 22.94
CA VAL A 56 -1.10 20.49 22.75
C VAL A 56 -0.73 21.70 21.88
N ILE A 57 -1.60 22.10 20.97
CA ILE A 57 -1.36 23.24 20.06
C ILE A 57 -1.79 24.57 20.71
N GLY A 58 -2.44 24.53 21.88
CA GLY A 58 -2.91 25.72 22.59
C GLY A 58 -4.23 26.27 22.04
N LEU A 59 -5.02 25.46 21.34
CA LEU A 59 -6.38 25.82 20.92
C LEU A 59 -7.35 25.70 22.10
N GLY A 60 -8.31 26.62 22.19
CA GLY A 60 -9.32 26.61 23.25
C GLY A 60 -10.29 25.42 23.19
N ASN A 61 -10.49 24.81 22.01
CA ASN A 61 -11.25 23.59 21.81
C ASN A 61 -10.91 22.92 20.46
N GLU A 62 -11.47 21.74 20.22
CA GLU A 62 -11.29 20.93 19.02
C GLU A 62 -12.22 21.27 17.85
N GLN A 63 -13.18 22.18 18.04
CA GLN A 63 -14.28 22.37 17.08
C GLN A 63 -13.76 22.82 15.70
N GLY A 64 -12.74 23.67 15.66
CA GLY A 64 -12.11 24.07 14.40
C GLY A 64 -11.47 22.91 13.65
N LEU A 65 -10.86 21.96 14.37
CA LEU A 65 -10.26 20.76 13.78
C LEU A 65 -11.33 19.77 13.32
N LEU A 66 -12.43 19.64 14.08
CA LEU A 66 -13.56 18.80 13.71
C LEU A 66 -14.25 19.32 12.45
N TYR A 67 -14.58 20.62 12.44
CA TYR A 67 -15.18 21.30 11.29
C TYR A 67 -14.32 21.12 10.05
N PHE A 68 -13.00 21.24 10.19
CA PHE A 68 -12.08 21.02 9.09
C PHE A 68 -12.22 19.62 8.47
N LEU A 69 -12.32 18.56 9.30
CA LEU A 69 -12.43 17.18 8.82
C LEU A 69 -13.82 16.84 8.27
N THR A 70 -14.88 17.52 8.70
CA THR A 70 -16.25 17.22 8.27
C THR A 70 -16.64 17.96 7.00
N GLU A 71 -16.21 19.21 6.83
CA GLU A 71 -16.67 20.09 5.74
C GLU A 71 -15.76 20.05 4.50
N HIS A 72 -14.46 19.78 4.63
CA HIS A 72 -13.52 19.78 3.49
C HIS A 72 -13.41 18.44 2.75
N LYS A 73 -14.52 17.72 2.59
CA LYS A 73 -14.53 16.43 1.89
C LYS A 73 -14.18 16.57 0.39
N ARG A 74 -14.47 17.72 -0.21
CA ARG A 74 -14.29 17.95 -1.66
C ARG A 74 -12.82 18.20 -2.03
N GLU A 75 -11.98 18.51 -1.06
CA GLU A 75 -10.56 18.82 -1.26
C GLU A 75 -9.65 17.59 -1.10
N ILE A 76 -10.17 16.44 -0.62
CA ILE A 76 -9.36 15.23 -0.34
C ILE A 76 -8.57 14.78 -1.57
N GLU A 77 -9.20 14.71 -2.75
CA GLU A 77 -8.49 14.34 -3.98
C GLU A 77 -7.42 15.36 -4.35
N LYS A 78 -7.70 16.67 -4.20
CA LYS A 78 -6.72 17.73 -4.49
C LYS A 78 -5.53 17.70 -3.54
N LEU A 79 -5.78 17.46 -2.24
CA LEU A 79 -4.73 17.27 -1.23
C LEU A 79 -3.86 16.06 -1.56
N ARG A 80 -4.48 14.94 -1.94
CA ARG A 80 -3.78 13.73 -2.35
C ARG A 80 -2.94 13.98 -3.61
N GLU A 81 -3.50 14.64 -4.62
CA GLU A 81 -2.78 15.01 -5.84
C GLU A 81 -1.59 15.93 -5.55
N ALA A 82 -1.77 16.96 -4.71
CA ALA A 82 -0.69 17.85 -4.30
C ALA A 82 0.44 17.08 -3.60
N ARG A 83 0.11 16.18 -2.66
CA ARG A 83 1.09 15.31 -2.00
C ARG A 83 1.85 14.44 -3.00
N LEU A 84 1.14 13.80 -3.92
CA LEU A 84 1.74 12.93 -4.93
C LEU A 84 2.65 13.71 -5.89
N LYS A 85 2.29 14.95 -6.25
CA LYS A 85 3.16 15.84 -7.03
C LYS A 85 4.45 16.18 -6.29
N LEU A 86 4.38 16.45 -4.98
CA LEU A 86 5.58 16.67 -4.16
C LEU A 86 6.47 15.43 -4.13
N ILE A 87 5.88 14.25 -3.95
CA ILE A 87 6.62 12.98 -3.98
C ILE A 87 7.32 12.82 -5.34
N LEU A 88 6.63 13.07 -6.46
CA LEU A 88 7.23 13.00 -7.80
C LEU A 88 8.39 13.98 -7.99
N GLN A 89 8.29 15.19 -7.45
CA GLN A 89 9.39 16.16 -7.46
C GLN A 89 10.61 15.63 -6.71
N VAL A 90 10.43 15.04 -5.52
CA VAL A 90 11.51 14.45 -4.72
C VAL A 90 12.12 13.21 -5.40
N LEU A 91 11.29 12.40 -6.06
CA LEU A 91 11.76 11.24 -6.82
C LEU A 91 12.58 11.66 -8.05
N ALA A 92 12.33 12.85 -8.61
CA ALA A 92 13.06 13.38 -9.77
C ALA A 92 13.13 12.38 -10.95
N GLY A 93 12.00 11.70 -11.20
CA GLY A 93 11.88 10.69 -12.26
C GLY A 93 12.54 9.34 -11.99
N ARG A 94 13.10 9.12 -10.79
CA ARG A 94 13.64 7.83 -10.35
C ARG A 94 12.51 6.82 -10.08
N GLU A 95 12.82 5.56 -10.32
CA GLU A 95 11.89 4.46 -10.12
C GLU A 95 11.77 4.08 -8.64
N ILE A 96 10.59 3.63 -8.25
CA ILE A 96 10.30 3.12 -6.90
C ILE A 96 9.84 1.66 -6.96
N THR A 97 9.92 0.95 -5.85
CA THR A 97 9.20 -0.32 -5.69
C THR A 97 7.80 -0.01 -5.17
N LEU A 98 6.77 -0.44 -5.89
CA LEU A 98 5.38 -0.34 -5.46
C LEU A 98 5.01 -1.53 -4.60
N ILE A 99 4.37 -1.30 -3.46
CA ILE A 99 3.83 -2.33 -2.57
C ILE A 99 2.32 -2.16 -2.53
N ILE A 100 1.60 -3.22 -2.89
CA ILE A 100 0.14 -3.32 -2.75
C ILE A 100 -0.15 -4.22 -1.55
N ASP A 101 -0.91 -3.69 -0.60
CA ASP A 101 -1.32 -4.41 0.60
C ASP A 101 -2.70 -3.93 1.08
N GLU A 102 -3.30 -4.69 1.99
CA GLU A 102 -4.58 -4.38 2.60
C GLU A 102 -4.41 -3.99 4.06
N THR A 103 -5.07 -2.92 4.47
CA THR A 103 -5.18 -2.56 5.88
C THR A 103 -6.63 -2.50 6.28
N GLY A 104 -6.94 -2.83 7.53
CA GLY A 104 -8.31 -2.72 8.00
C GLY A 104 -8.44 -2.22 9.42
N ASP A 105 -9.59 -1.62 9.66
CA ASP A 105 -9.96 -0.99 10.91
C ASP A 105 -11.16 -1.72 11.52
N LYS A 106 -10.99 -2.22 12.75
CA LYS A 106 -12.02 -2.99 13.43
C LYS A 106 -13.14 -2.07 13.90
N LYS A 107 -14.37 -2.42 13.56
CA LYS A 107 -15.57 -1.66 13.94
C LYS A 107 -16.50 -2.50 14.80
N LYS A 108 -17.12 -1.84 15.79
CA LYS A 108 -18.25 -2.40 16.56
C LYS A 108 -19.56 -1.95 15.91
N GLY A 109 -20.51 -2.87 15.76
CA GLY A 109 -21.82 -2.58 15.16
C GLY A 109 -21.83 -2.62 13.63
N SER A 110 -22.94 -2.14 13.06
CA SER A 110 -23.28 -2.27 11.63
C SER A 110 -23.61 -0.95 10.93
N THR A 111 -23.46 0.18 11.63
CA THR A 111 -23.91 1.51 11.19
C THR A 111 -22.90 2.24 10.32
N THR A 112 -21.61 1.91 10.42
CA THR A 112 -20.60 2.51 9.54
C THR A 112 -20.66 1.86 8.16
N ASP A 113 -20.58 2.69 7.12
CA ASP A 113 -20.57 2.24 5.74
C ASP A 113 -19.46 1.21 5.50
N TYR A 114 -19.75 0.25 4.63
CA TYR A 114 -18.82 -0.80 4.20
C TYR A 114 -18.34 -1.75 5.29
N VAL A 115 -18.79 -1.60 6.54
CA VAL A 115 -18.46 -2.53 7.62
C VAL A 115 -19.04 -3.91 7.35
N LYS A 116 -18.16 -4.90 7.36
CA LYS A 116 -18.52 -6.31 7.21
C LYS A 116 -17.52 -7.19 7.96
N ARG A 117 -17.96 -8.40 8.31
CA ARG A 117 -17.05 -9.50 8.64
C ARG A 117 -16.22 -9.89 7.42
N GLN A 118 -14.93 -9.60 7.48
CA GLN A 118 -13.95 -9.91 6.45
C GLN A 118 -12.60 -10.20 7.08
N TYR A 119 -11.70 -10.86 6.35
CA TYR A 119 -10.33 -11.05 6.82
C TYR A 119 -9.65 -9.68 6.94
N ILE A 120 -9.12 -9.39 8.12
CA ILE A 120 -8.38 -8.16 8.40
C ILE A 120 -6.92 -8.56 8.60
N GLY A 121 -6.08 -8.26 7.61
CA GLY A 121 -4.69 -8.75 7.53
C GLY A 121 -3.85 -8.42 8.77
N ASN A 122 -3.90 -7.16 9.23
CA ASN A 122 -3.18 -6.72 10.45
C ASN A 122 -3.63 -7.42 11.74
N LEU A 123 -4.84 -8.00 11.80
CA LEU A 123 -5.33 -8.78 12.94
C LEU A 123 -5.12 -10.28 12.76
N GLY A 124 -4.82 -10.75 11.54
CA GLY A 124 -4.67 -12.16 11.20
C GLY A 124 -5.96 -12.98 11.29
N LYS A 125 -7.13 -12.34 11.31
CA LYS A 125 -8.42 -13.01 11.53
C LYS A 125 -9.59 -12.35 10.82
N ILE A 126 -10.69 -13.09 10.71
CA ILE A 126 -11.98 -12.58 10.22
C ILE A 126 -12.66 -11.80 11.34
N GLU A 127 -12.78 -10.50 11.15
CA GLU A 127 -13.36 -9.55 12.10
C GLU A 127 -14.29 -8.59 11.38
N ASN A 128 -15.16 -7.95 12.15
CA ASN A 128 -16.04 -6.91 11.63
C ASN A 128 -15.27 -5.60 11.49
N GLY A 129 -15.20 -5.05 10.28
CA GLY A 129 -14.41 -3.85 10.03
C GLY A 129 -14.48 -3.35 8.60
N ILE A 130 -13.78 -2.25 8.37
CA ILE A 130 -13.57 -1.65 7.05
C ILE A 130 -12.17 -2.07 6.58
N VAL A 131 -12.02 -2.37 5.30
CA VAL A 131 -10.72 -2.68 4.70
C VAL A 131 -10.45 -1.69 3.58
N ALA A 132 -9.23 -1.19 3.51
CA ALA A 132 -8.73 -0.37 2.42
C ALA A 132 -7.58 -1.10 1.72
N VAL A 133 -7.60 -1.03 0.39
CA VAL A 133 -6.46 -1.38 -0.45
C VAL A 133 -5.50 -0.20 -0.44
N THR A 134 -4.22 -0.45 -0.19
CA THR A 134 -3.20 0.57 -0.01
C THR A 134 -2.07 0.36 -1.02
N ALA A 135 -1.56 1.47 -1.55
CA ALA A 135 -0.36 1.52 -2.34
C ALA A 135 0.71 2.32 -1.58
N TYR A 136 1.85 1.68 -1.35
CA TYR A 136 3.03 2.30 -0.76
C TYR A 136 4.18 2.32 -1.77
N GLY A 137 4.99 3.37 -1.73
CA GLY A 137 6.28 3.41 -2.41
C GLY A 137 7.38 3.00 -1.45
N LEU A 138 8.34 2.22 -1.94
CA LEU A 138 9.61 1.94 -1.27
C LEU A 138 10.73 2.55 -2.13
N PHE A 139 11.49 3.46 -1.53
CA PHE A 139 12.60 4.16 -2.17
C PHE A 139 13.73 4.41 -1.15
N GLU A 140 14.96 4.04 -1.48
CA GLU A 140 16.14 4.24 -0.62
C GLU A 140 15.95 3.76 0.84
N GLY A 141 15.24 2.64 1.03
CA GLY A 141 14.97 2.08 2.36
C GLY A 141 13.81 2.73 3.12
N MET A 142 13.18 3.76 2.56
CA MET A 142 12.01 4.42 3.15
C MET A 142 10.72 3.97 2.48
N THR A 143 9.73 3.64 3.30
CA THR A 143 8.36 3.34 2.85
C THR A 143 7.46 4.55 3.07
N PHE A 144 6.67 4.94 2.06
CA PHE A 144 5.79 6.11 2.14
C PHE A 144 4.43 5.83 1.44
N PRO A 145 3.33 6.42 1.93
CA PRO A 145 2.00 6.18 1.39
C PRO A 145 1.79 6.93 0.06
N LEU A 146 1.31 6.22 -0.96
CA LEU A 146 0.93 6.80 -2.25
C LEU A 146 -0.56 7.11 -2.28
N ILE A 147 -1.40 6.08 -2.35
CA ILE A 147 -2.87 6.19 -2.38
C ILE A 147 -3.50 5.01 -1.67
N PHE A 148 -4.76 5.16 -1.28
CA PHE A 148 -5.56 4.06 -0.75
C PHE A 148 -7.01 4.23 -1.19
N GLU A 149 -7.72 3.13 -1.30
CA GLU A 149 -9.14 3.10 -1.64
C GLU A 149 -9.88 2.10 -0.74
N VAL A 150 -11.06 2.50 -0.26
CA VAL A 150 -11.87 1.64 0.62
C VAL A 150 -12.51 0.53 -0.22
N SER A 151 -12.29 -0.72 0.18
CA SER A 151 -12.98 -1.86 -0.41
C SER A 151 -14.44 -1.85 0.01
N LYS A 152 -15.35 -1.84 -0.96
CA LYS A 152 -16.80 -1.76 -0.75
C LYS A 152 -17.44 -3.16 -0.91
N PRO A 153 -17.80 -3.85 0.17
CA PRO A 153 -18.36 -5.19 0.06
C PRO A 153 -19.69 -5.18 -0.69
N LYS A 154 -19.93 -6.17 -1.56
CA LYS A 154 -21.13 -6.25 -2.42
C LYS A 154 -22.46 -6.08 -1.67
N GLN A 155 -22.55 -6.58 -0.44
CA GLN A 155 -23.76 -6.52 0.40
C GLN A 155 -23.94 -5.17 1.12
N ARG A 156 -22.99 -4.25 0.99
CA ARG A 156 -22.93 -2.95 1.68
C ARG A 156 -22.67 -1.81 0.71
N LEU A 157 -22.94 -2.03 -0.58
CA LEU A 157 -22.85 -0.99 -1.61
C LEU A 157 -23.95 0.05 -1.38
N LEU A 158 -23.58 1.32 -1.49
CA LEU A 158 -24.53 2.42 -1.61
C LEU A 158 -25.01 2.52 -3.06
N GLU A 159 -26.10 3.25 -3.31
CA GLU A 159 -26.72 3.35 -4.64
C GLU A 159 -25.76 3.87 -5.73
N SER A 160 -24.82 4.75 -5.35
CA SER A 160 -23.81 5.30 -6.26
C SER A 160 -22.58 4.42 -6.45
N ASP A 161 -22.48 3.29 -5.74
CA ASP A 161 -21.26 2.49 -5.73
C ASP A 161 -21.20 1.49 -6.89
N VAL A 162 -20.03 1.41 -7.50
CA VAL A 162 -19.67 0.32 -8.41
C VAL A 162 -18.88 -0.71 -7.61
N TYR A 163 -19.33 -1.97 -7.66
CA TYR A 163 -18.60 -3.05 -7.01
C TYR A 163 -17.26 -3.28 -7.68
N GLN A 164 -16.20 -3.34 -6.89
CA GLN A 164 -14.88 -3.78 -7.31
C GLN A 164 -14.29 -4.69 -6.24
N THR A 165 -13.65 -5.77 -6.69
CA THR A 165 -12.80 -6.61 -5.87
C THR A 165 -11.53 -5.86 -5.48
N LYS A 166 -10.89 -6.24 -4.37
CA LYS A 166 -9.62 -5.64 -3.92
C LYS A 166 -8.51 -5.69 -5.00
N PRO A 167 -8.33 -6.78 -5.76
CA PRO A 167 -7.41 -6.82 -6.90
C PRO A 167 -7.75 -5.83 -8.02
N GLU A 168 -9.03 -5.64 -8.35
CA GLU A 168 -9.46 -4.63 -9.34
C GLU A 168 -9.20 -3.21 -8.86
N ILE A 169 -9.45 -2.93 -7.58
CA ILE A 169 -9.12 -1.64 -6.95
C ILE A 169 -7.60 -1.38 -7.08
N ALA A 170 -6.77 -2.37 -6.75
CA ALA A 170 -5.31 -2.23 -6.88
C ALA A 170 -4.88 -1.99 -8.34
N ALA A 171 -5.49 -2.68 -9.30
CA ALA A 171 -5.22 -2.46 -10.73
C ALA A 171 -5.55 -1.03 -11.17
N VAL A 172 -6.69 -0.48 -10.71
CA VAL A 172 -7.05 0.93 -10.98
C VAL A 172 -6.05 1.89 -10.33
N MET A 173 -5.66 1.63 -9.08
CA MET A 173 -4.66 2.42 -8.36
C MET A 173 -3.31 2.44 -9.08
N ILE A 174 -2.85 1.30 -9.60
CA ILE A 174 -1.60 1.20 -10.38
C ILE A 174 -1.68 2.07 -11.64
N ARG A 175 -2.76 1.96 -12.42
CA ARG A 175 -2.95 2.77 -13.64
C ARG A 175 -2.95 4.27 -13.31
N LYS A 176 -3.70 4.68 -12.29
CA LYS A 176 -3.75 6.08 -11.83
C LYS A 176 -2.36 6.61 -11.47
N LEU A 177 -1.55 5.83 -10.76
CA LEU A 177 -0.19 6.26 -10.39
C LEU A 177 0.73 6.36 -11.62
N LEU A 178 0.65 5.42 -12.56
CA LEU A 178 1.41 5.50 -13.82
C LEU A 178 1.02 6.73 -14.64
N GLU A 179 -0.28 7.01 -14.77
CA GLU A 179 -0.80 8.20 -15.45
C GLU A 179 -0.31 9.51 -14.80
N MET A 180 -0.13 9.51 -13.47
CA MET A 180 0.46 10.63 -12.75
C MET A 180 1.98 10.78 -12.97
N GLY A 181 2.64 9.81 -13.60
CA GLY A 181 4.07 9.84 -13.92
C GLY A 181 4.97 9.09 -12.94
N PHE A 182 4.41 8.28 -12.03
CA PHE A 182 5.22 7.37 -11.22
C PHE A 182 5.85 6.30 -12.12
N LYS A 183 7.10 5.93 -11.82
CA LYS A 183 7.79 4.84 -12.48
C LYS A 183 8.04 3.73 -11.48
N PHE A 184 7.64 2.51 -11.83
CA PHE A 184 7.79 1.36 -10.97
C PHE A 184 8.90 0.46 -11.48
N LYS A 185 9.92 0.26 -10.65
CA LYS A 185 10.95 -0.75 -10.89
C LYS A 185 10.39 -2.16 -10.69
N LEU A 186 9.52 -2.30 -9.69
CA LEU A 186 9.00 -3.57 -9.20
C LEU A 186 7.66 -3.36 -8.49
N VAL A 187 6.72 -4.28 -8.66
CA VAL A 187 5.49 -4.38 -7.87
C VAL A 187 5.57 -5.58 -6.93
N LEU A 188 5.25 -5.37 -5.65
CA LEU A 188 5.17 -6.37 -4.61
C LEU A 188 3.73 -6.50 -4.13
N ALA A 189 3.23 -7.73 -3.99
CA ALA A 189 1.91 -8.00 -3.43
C ALA A 189 1.82 -9.40 -2.81
N ASP A 190 0.84 -9.59 -1.93
CA ASP A 190 0.61 -10.86 -1.25
C ASP A 190 -0.16 -11.88 -2.12
N SER A 191 -0.55 -13.01 -1.49
CA SER A 191 -1.26 -14.11 -2.17
C SER A 191 -2.66 -13.77 -2.63
N LEU A 192 -3.34 -12.77 -2.06
CA LEU A 192 -4.65 -12.36 -2.59
C LEU A 192 -4.50 -11.87 -4.02
N TYR A 193 -3.48 -11.05 -4.26
CA TYR A 193 -3.18 -10.48 -5.56
C TYR A 193 -2.50 -11.48 -6.49
N GLY A 194 -1.63 -12.34 -5.96
CA GLY A 194 -0.99 -13.40 -6.74
C GLY A 194 -1.94 -14.44 -7.33
N GLU A 195 -3.05 -14.73 -6.63
CA GLU A 195 -4.12 -15.62 -7.14
C GLU A 195 -5.12 -14.91 -8.07
N SER A 196 -4.95 -13.62 -8.33
CA SER A 196 -5.89 -12.82 -9.11
C SER A 196 -5.43 -12.68 -10.56
N GLU A 197 -5.41 -13.81 -11.27
CA GLU A 197 -4.86 -13.93 -12.63
C GLU A 197 -5.52 -12.98 -13.63
N SER A 198 -6.86 -12.96 -13.67
CA SER A 198 -7.63 -12.25 -14.70
C SER A 198 -7.64 -10.73 -14.53
N ASN A 199 -7.41 -10.22 -13.30
CA ASN A 199 -7.71 -8.82 -12.97
C ASN A 199 -6.50 -8.03 -12.45
N PHE A 200 -5.53 -8.69 -11.80
CA PHE A 200 -4.35 -8.03 -11.25
C PHE A 200 -3.09 -8.44 -12.00
N ILE A 201 -2.81 -9.74 -12.10
CA ILE A 201 -1.62 -10.24 -12.80
C ILE A 201 -1.68 -9.92 -14.29
N SER A 202 -2.84 -10.10 -14.93
CA SER A 202 -3.06 -9.68 -16.32
C SER A 202 -2.75 -8.21 -16.54
N VAL A 203 -3.12 -7.33 -15.60
CA VAL A 203 -2.89 -5.89 -15.66
C VAL A 203 -1.40 -5.57 -15.50
N LEU A 204 -0.70 -6.22 -14.58
CA LEU A 204 0.76 -6.08 -14.46
C LEU A 204 1.47 -6.49 -15.75
N CYS A 205 1.06 -7.60 -16.36
CA CYS A 205 1.61 -8.06 -17.64
C CYS A 205 1.29 -7.08 -18.79
N GLN A 206 0.04 -6.57 -18.88
CA GLN A 206 -0.37 -5.61 -19.90
C GLN A 206 0.41 -4.29 -19.79
N LEU A 207 0.73 -3.87 -18.57
CA LEU A 207 1.51 -2.67 -18.27
C LEU A 207 3.02 -2.92 -18.33
N GLU A 208 3.46 -4.14 -18.70
CA GLU A 208 4.85 -4.56 -18.77
C GLU A 208 5.62 -4.33 -17.45
N LEU A 209 4.93 -4.45 -16.31
CA LEU A 209 5.51 -4.22 -15.00
C LEU A 209 6.20 -5.47 -14.47
N ASN A 210 7.42 -5.29 -13.97
CA ASN A 210 8.09 -6.33 -13.19
C ASN A 210 7.35 -6.52 -11.86
N PHE A 211 7.16 -7.77 -11.45
CA PHE A 211 6.51 -8.06 -10.17
C PHE A 211 7.11 -9.26 -9.45
N VAL A 212 6.94 -9.27 -8.13
CA VAL A 212 7.15 -10.43 -7.26
C VAL A 212 5.91 -10.51 -6.38
N VAL A 213 5.11 -11.55 -6.57
CA VAL A 213 3.89 -11.77 -5.80
C VAL A 213 3.94 -13.11 -5.10
N VAL A 214 3.38 -13.19 -3.90
CA VAL A 214 3.18 -14.48 -3.23
C VAL A 214 2.03 -15.21 -3.91
N ILE A 215 2.09 -16.54 -3.98
CA ILE A 215 1.00 -17.42 -4.42
C ILE A 215 0.77 -18.51 -3.37
N ARG A 216 -0.38 -19.16 -3.41
CA ARG A 216 -0.74 -20.25 -2.51
C ARG A 216 -0.01 -21.53 -2.90
N SER A 217 0.14 -22.45 -1.94
CA SER A 217 0.77 -23.75 -2.17
C SER A 217 0.01 -24.64 -3.14
N ASN A 218 -1.30 -24.40 -3.30
CA ASN A 218 -2.17 -25.11 -4.24
C ASN A 218 -2.41 -24.36 -5.55
N HIS A 219 -1.62 -23.32 -5.83
CA HIS A 219 -1.68 -22.60 -7.10
C HIS A 219 -1.41 -23.55 -8.27
N GLY A 220 -2.32 -23.58 -9.24
CA GLY A 220 -2.26 -24.48 -10.39
C GLY A 220 -1.75 -23.78 -11.64
N VAL A 221 -0.83 -24.42 -12.37
CA VAL A 221 -0.35 -23.92 -13.66
C VAL A 221 -0.73 -24.90 -14.75
N TRP A 222 -1.38 -24.42 -15.81
CA TRP A 222 -1.75 -25.22 -16.97
C TRP A 222 -0.50 -25.68 -17.72
N LEU A 223 -0.38 -27.00 -17.91
CA LEU A 223 0.74 -27.63 -18.61
C LEU A 223 0.26 -28.32 -19.88
N PRO A 224 0.93 -28.12 -21.03
CA PRO A 224 0.70 -28.92 -22.21
C PRO A 224 0.94 -30.42 -21.94
N GLN A 225 0.21 -31.27 -22.65
CA GLN A 225 0.32 -32.72 -22.50
C GLN A 225 1.77 -33.20 -22.69
N GLY A 226 2.23 -34.06 -21.79
CA GLY A 226 3.58 -34.62 -21.80
C GLY A 226 4.65 -33.76 -21.10
N GLN A 227 4.35 -32.53 -20.70
CA GLN A 227 5.26 -31.71 -19.88
C GLN A 227 5.16 -32.10 -18.40
N LYS A 228 6.27 -31.91 -17.67
CA LYS A 228 6.40 -32.25 -16.25
C LYS A 228 6.85 -31.03 -15.45
N VAL A 229 6.49 -31.01 -14.17
CA VAL A 229 7.03 -30.03 -13.21
C VAL A 229 8.41 -30.50 -12.74
N ARG A 230 9.39 -29.60 -12.78
CA ARG A 230 10.74 -29.84 -12.27
C ARG A 230 11.07 -28.85 -11.16
N TYR A 231 11.56 -29.37 -10.05
CA TYR A 231 12.10 -28.57 -8.96
C TYR A 231 13.62 -28.52 -9.10
N ASN A 232 14.18 -27.32 -9.19
CA ASN A 232 15.63 -27.17 -9.16
C ASN A 232 16.15 -27.41 -7.74
N ARG A 233 17.48 -27.62 -7.61
CA ARG A 233 18.12 -27.85 -6.31
C ARG A 233 17.91 -26.65 -5.37
N TRP A 234 17.67 -26.94 -4.10
CA TRP A 234 17.67 -25.94 -3.03
C TRP A 234 19.00 -25.20 -2.97
N ARG A 235 18.92 -23.90 -2.68
CA ARG A 235 20.10 -23.06 -2.44
C ARG A 235 19.93 -22.29 -1.14
N PRO A 236 20.90 -22.38 -0.22
CA PRO A 236 20.88 -21.57 0.98
C PRO A 236 21.18 -20.10 0.65
N TYR A 237 20.56 -19.20 1.41
CA TYR A 237 20.89 -17.78 1.44
C TYR A 237 20.59 -17.23 2.84
N ASN A 238 21.25 -16.14 3.22
CA ASN A 238 20.95 -15.44 4.46
C ASN A 238 19.94 -14.34 4.18
N ARG A 239 18.76 -14.43 4.77
CA ARG A 239 17.81 -13.32 4.83
C ARG A 239 18.29 -12.35 5.91
N ILE A 240 18.40 -11.07 5.56
CA ILE A 240 18.72 -9.99 6.51
C ILE A 240 17.41 -9.26 6.83
N PHE A 241 17.08 -9.16 8.12
CA PHE A 241 15.94 -8.41 8.61
C PHE A 241 16.30 -6.94 8.84
N SER A 242 15.29 -6.09 9.03
CA SER A 242 15.48 -4.64 9.24
C SER A 242 16.24 -4.30 10.53
N ASP A 243 16.25 -5.21 11.51
CA ASP A 243 17.02 -5.10 12.76
C ASP A 243 18.44 -5.66 12.63
N GLY A 244 18.85 -6.08 11.42
CA GLY A 244 20.16 -6.67 11.14
C GLY A 244 20.27 -8.16 11.46
N GLN A 245 19.24 -8.79 12.04
CA GLN A 245 19.25 -10.23 12.27
C GLN A 245 19.36 -10.99 10.95
N GLN A 246 20.01 -12.15 10.98
CA GLN A 246 20.14 -13.02 9.83
C GLN A 246 19.48 -14.37 10.10
N GLU A 247 18.67 -14.83 9.15
CA GLU A 247 18.10 -16.18 9.16
C GLU A 247 18.50 -16.91 7.89
N LYS A 248 19.06 -18.11 8.03
CA LYS A 248 19.35 -18.98 6.90
C LYS A 248 18.04 -19.49 6.32
N ARG A 249 17.86 -19.29 5.03
CA ARG A 249 16.72 -19.79 4.25
C ARG A 249 17.18 -20.51 3.00
N TYR A 250 16.25 -21.20 2.37
CA TYR A 250 16.48 -21.96 1.16
C TYR A 250 15.53 -21.46 0.08
N ILE A 251 16.02 -21.38 -1.15
CA ILE A 251 15.25 -21.01 -2.33
C ILE A 251 15.48 -21.98 -3.47
N ARG A 252 14.42 -22.30 -4.24
CA ARG A 252 14.51 -23.05 -5.50
C ARG A 252 13.52 -22.53 -6.53
N GLU A 253 13.83 -22.72 -7.80
CA GLU A 253 12.90 -22.45 -8.91
C GLU A 253 12.06 -23.70 -9.15
N ILE A 254 10.76 -23.50 -9.38
CA ILE A 254 9.82 -24.50 -9.87
C ILE A 254 9.63 -24.22 -11.35
N VAL A 255 10.01 -25.17 -12.20
CA VAL A 255 9.86 -25.06 -13.65
C VAL A 255 8.68 -25.92 -14.08
N PHE A 256 7.61 -25.26 -14.51
CA PHE A 256 6.43 -25.88 -15.08
C PHE A 256 6.68 -26.14 -16.57
N GLY A 257 7.12 -27.36 -16.91
CA GLY A 257 7.43 -27.72 -18.29
C GLY A 257 8.73 -27.10 -18.79
N LYS A 258 8.65 -26.08 -19.65
CA LYS A 258 9.80 -25.29 -20.08
C LYS A 258 9.89 -23.98 -19.29
N ARG A 259 11.04 -23.32 -19.31
CA ARG A 259 11.21 -22.03 -18.63
C ARG A 259 10.48 -20.93 -19.41
N HIS A 260 9.64 -20.18 -18.72
CA HIS A 260 8.88 -19.04 -19.26
C HIS A 260 9.39 -17.71 -18.69
N ALA A 261 8.88 -16.59 -19.20
CA ALA A 261 9.19 -15.26 -18.68
C ALA A 261 8.70 -15.11 -17.23
N VAL A 262 7.47 -15.56 -16.96
CA VAL A 262 6.98 -15.74 -15.59
C VAL A 262 7.66 -16.97 -14.98
N GLN A 263 8.26 -16.77 -13.83
CA GLN A 263 9.00 -17.76 -13.07
C GLN A 263 8.31 -18.02 -11.74
N TYR A 264 8.46 -19.26 -11.26
CA TYR A 264 7.88 -19.69 -10.00
C TYR A 264 9.00 -20.12 -9.07
N TRP A 265 8.91 -19.69 -7.82
CA TRP A 265 9.93 -19.90 -6.82
C TRP A 265 9.31 -20.41 -5.53
N GLN A 266 10.08 -21.22 -4.82
CA GLN A 266 9.74 -21.67 -3.48
C GLN A 266 10.83 -21.24 -2.53
N VAL A 267 10.43 -20.68 -1.40
CA VAL A 267 11.32 -20.24 -0.32
C VAL A 267 10.90 -20.94 0.96
N THR A 268 11.85 -21.45 1.74
CA THR A 268 11.58 -22.10 3.02
C THR A 268 12.70 -21.89 4.03
N THR A 269 12.42 -22.07 5.31
CA THR A 269 13.44 -22.18 6.39
C THR A 269 14.04 -23.59 6.46
N ASP A 270 13.29 -24.63 6.06
CA ASP A 270 13.72 -26.02 6.12
C ASP A 270 13.32 -26.78 4.83
N PRO A 271 14.30 -27.21 4.01
CA PRO A 271 14.05 -27.90 2.75
C PRO A 271 13.54 -29.34 2.90
N GLU A 272 13.66 -29.94 4.10
CA GLU A 272 13.24 -31.31 4.39
C GLU A 272 11.78 -31.36 4.86
N THR A 273 11.42 -30.50 5.83
CA THR A 273 10.09 -30.53 6.45
C THR A 273 9.07 -29.59 5.80
N LEU A 274 9.52 -28.58 5.05
CA LEU A 274 8.68 -27.57 4.38
C LEU A 274 7.57 -27.00 5.29
N PRO A 275 7.94 -26.41 6.45
CA PRO A 275 6.98 -25.92 7.44
C PRO A 275 6.05 -24.87 6.83
N GLN A 276 4.73 -25.04 7.01
CA GLN A 276 3.72 -24.23 6.34
C GLN A 276 3.80 -22.73 6.67
N ASN A 277 4.12 -22.40 7.92
CA ASN A 277 4.25 -21.02 8.39
C ASN A 277 5.51 -20.30 7.90
N SER A 278 6.45 -21.04 7.30
CA SER A 278 7.72 -20.51 6.83
C SER A 278 8.12 -21.04 5.46
N THR A 279 7.14 -21.50 4.68
CA THR A 279 7.28 -21.89 3.28
C THR A 279 6.38 -21.03 2.43
N TRP A 280 6.97 -20.32 1.47
CA TRP A 280 6.27 -19.43 0.56
C TRP A 280 6.48 -19.88 -0.88
N PHE A 281 5.46 -19.68 -1.69
CA PHE A 281 5.51 -19.82 -3.14
C PHE A 281 5.38 -18.43 -3.75
N ILE A 282 6.17 -18.17 -4.77
CA ILE A 282 6.33 -16.84 -5.36
C ILE A 282 6.20 -16.96 -6.87
N MET A 283 5.44 -16.06 -7.48
CA MET A 283 5.38 -15.85 -8.92
C MET A 283 6.04 -14.52 -9.27
N THR A 284 6.87 -14.49 -10.31
CA THR A 284 7.63 -13.29 -10.66
C THR A 284 7.88 -13.15 -12.17
N LEU A 285 7.83 -11.91 -12.65
CA LEU A 285 8.22 -11.52 -14.02
C LEU A 285 9.54 -10.72 -14.03
N VAL A 286 10.33 -10.76 -12.95
CA VAL A 286 11.59 -10.00 -12.92
C VAL A 286 12.60 -10.61 -13.90
N PRO A 287 13.09 -9.84 -14.88
CA PRO A 287 14.00 -10.34 -15.89
C PRO A 287 15.34 -10.68 -15.27
N GLY A 288 16.00 -11.70 -15.84
CA GLY A 288 17.38 -11.99 -15.49
C GLY A 288 17.59 -12.42 -14.04
N ILE A 289 16.55 -12.87 -13.30
CA ILE A 289 16.74 -13.67 -12.10
C ILE A 289 17.46 -14.94 -12.52
N LYS A 290 18.78 -14.86 -12.42
CA LYS A 290 19.71 -15.94 -12.65
C LYS A 290 20.27 -16.32 -11.30
N TYR A 291 20.39 -17.62 -11.10
CA TYR A 291 21.26 -18.19 -10.10
C TYR A 291 22.61 -17.47 -10.12
N LYS A 292 22.97 -16.72 -9.07
CA LYS A 292 24.39 -16.48 -8.81
C LYS A 292 24.99 -17.86 -8.50
N LYS A 293 25.74 -18.42 -9.46
CA LYS A 293 26.71 -19.46 -9.17
C LYS A 293 27.80 -18.75 -8.36
N TYR A 294 27.82 -19.00 -7.05
CA TYR A 294 29.06 -18.83 -6.30
C TYR A 294 30.00 -19.95 -6.73
#